data_AF-A0A520J606-F1
#
_entry.id   AF-A0A520J606-F1
#
_cell.length_a   1.000
_cell.length_b   1.000
_cell.length_c   1.000
_cell.angle_alpha   90.00
_cell.angle_beta   90.00
_cell.angle_gamma   90.00
#
_symmetry.space_group_name_H-M   'P 1'
#
loop_
_entity.id
_entity.type
_entity.pdbx_description
1 polymer ?
#
loop_
_entity_poly.entity_id
_entity_poly.type
_entity_poly.pdbx_seq_one_letter_code
_entity_poly.pdbx_strand_id
1 'polypeptide(L)'
;MTDEKLKTISFNAQGFTLINPILDERHFISWESIDTIIFGPEIIYTDHSEFIIYLNQPPEILLTQGAWWLNKITFWMKSKTKKKIRISDEWNRDFSKFMSEAKLYLEDVHDVDITEDIRRGVLVSRTVVKDDNRTTIQEHWTPERTTDFKWKMVYDRYNRTVADIYNRDKGI
;
A
#
# COMPACT_ATOMS: atom_id res chain seq x y z
N MET A 1 3.90 11.06 14.67
CA MET A 1 2.63 10.55 15.25
C MET A 1 2.96 9.63 16.41
N THR A 2 2.10 9.52 17.41
CA THR A 2 2.17 8.38 18.35
C THR A 2 1.71 7.12 17.62
N ASP A 3 2.51 6.06 17.67
CA ASP A 3 2.31 4.78 16.98
C ASP A 3 0.92 4.15 17.22
N GLU A 4 0.29 4.50 18.35
CA GLU A 4 -1.05 4.02 18.75
C GLU A 4 -2.18 4.39 17.78
N LYS A 5 -1.97 5.38 16.91
CA LYS A 5 -2.97 5.81 15.92
C LYS A 5 -2.78 5.17 14.55
N LEU A 6 -1.66 4.49 14.31
CA LEU A 6 -1.40 3.83 13.04
C LEU A 6 -2.23 2.57 12.89
N LYS A 7 -2.67 2.30 11.66
CA LYS A 7 -3.30 1.03 11.34
C LYS A 7 -2.27 -0.08 11.42
N THR A 8 -2.75 -1.27 11.74
CA THR A 8 -1.93 -2.49 11.79
C THR A 8 -2.57 -3.57 10.94
N ILE A 9 -1.74 -4.53 10.50
CA ILE A 9 -2.19 -5.63 9.66
C ILE A 9 -1.85 -6.94 10.34
N SER A 10 -2.84 -7.83 10.45
CA SER A 10 -2.67 -9.20 10.90
C SER A 10 -2.98 -10.15 9.74
N PHE A 11 -2.12 -11.13 9.51
CA PHE A 11 -2.20 -12.06 8.38
C PHE A 11 -2.49 -13.48 8.85
N ASN A 12 -3.25 -14.23 8.05
CA ASN A 12 -3.46 -15.66 8.23
C ASN A 12 -3.69 -16.33 6.86
N ALA A 13 -3.95 -17.64 6.88
CA ALA A 13 -4.16 -18.43 5.67
C ALA A 13 -5.42 -18.05 4.87
N GLN A 14 -6.43 -17.43 5.50
CA GLN A 14 -7.69 -17.06 4.85
C GLN A 14 -7.65 -15.64 4.27
N GLY A 15 -6.82 -14.77 4.83
CA GLY A 15 -6.79 -13.36 4.46
C GLY A 15 -5.92 -12.51 5.38
N PHE A 16 -6.21 -11.22 5.39
CA PHE A 16 -5.63 -10.27 6.34
C PHE A 16 -6.69 -9.38 6.96
N THR A 17 -6.42 -8.93 8.18
CA THR A 17 -7.26 -7.99 8.91
C THR A 17 -6.55 -6.66 9.05
N LEU A 18 -7.14 -5.60 8.49
CA LEU A 18 -6.73 -4.22 8.76
C LEU A 18 -7.42 -3.75 10.04
N ILE A 19 -6.63 -3.32 11.02
CA ILE A 19 -7.12 -2.80 12.28
C ILE A 19 -6.94 -1.28 12.26
N ASN A 20 -8.06 -0.55 12.35
CA ASN A 20 -8.07 0.90 12.43
C ASN A 20 -8.39 1.35 13.86
N PRO A 21 -7.38 1.79 14.64
CA PRO A 21 -7.60 2.18 16.03
C PRO A 21 -8.41 3.47 16.17
N ILE A 22 -8.39 4.37 15.18
CA ILE A 22 -9.13 5.64 15.24
C ILE A 22 -10.64 5.40 15.14
N LEU A 23 -11.04 4.47 14.28
CA LEU A 23 -12.45 4.14 14.05
C LEU A 23 -12.94 2.97 14.91
N ASP A 24 -12.06 2.34 15.70
CA ASP A 24 -12.33 1.08 16.38
C ASP A 24 -12.82 -0.02 15.40
N GLU A 25 -12.35 -0.04 14.16
CA GLU A 25 -12.83 -0.95 13.11
C GLU A 25 -11.79 -2.03 12.78
N ARG A 26 -12.27 -3.22 12.44
CA ARG A 26 -11.49 -4.32 11.87
C ARG A 26 -12.08 -4.68 10.52
N HIS A 27 -11.27 -4.67 9.48
CA HIS A 27 -11.68 -5.01 8.11
C HIS A 27 -10.96 -6.29 7.74
N PHE A 28 -11.71 -7.38 7.60
CA PHE A 28 -11.17 -8.63 7.10
C PHE A 28 -11.31 -8.70 5.58
N ILE A 29 -10.19 -8.97 4.91
CA ILE A 29 -10.08 -9.14 3.47
C ILE A 29 -9.60 -10.56 3.24
N SER A 30 -10.41 -11.38 2.57
CA SER A 30 -9.98 -12.71 2.16
C SER A 30 -8.97 -12.63 1.00
N TRP A 31 -7.98 -13.50 0.96
CA TRP A 31 -7.07 -13.60 -0.20
C TRP A 31 -7.86 -13.90 -1.49
N GLU A 32 -8.89 -14.75 -1.39
CA GLU A 32 -9.77 -15.09 -2.51
C GLU A 32 -10.63 -13.91 -2.99
N SER A 33 -10.82 -12.86 -2.18
CA SER A 33 -11.56 -11.69 -2.63
C SER A 33 -10.74 -10.72 -3.48
N ILE A 34 -9.42 -10.85 -3.51
CA ILE A 34 -8.53 -9.91 -4.20
C ILE A 34 -8.54 -10.16 -5.70
N ASP A 35 -8.95 -9.16 -6.47
CA ASP A 35 -8.87 -9.17 -7.93
C ASP A 35 -7.56 -8.54 -8.44
N THR A 36 -7.12 -7.45 -7.79
CA THR A 36 -5.95 -6.67 -8.23
C THR A 36 -5.26 -6.01 -7.04
N ILE A 37 -3.93 -5.97 -7.06
CA ILE A 37 -3.09 -5.15 -6.19
C ILE A 37 -2.20 -4.27 -7.09
N ILE A 38 -2.24 -2.96 -6.87
CA ILE A 38 -1.40 -1.98 -7.53
C ILE A 38 -0.59 -1.25 -6.46
N PHE A 39 0.70 -1.06 -6.72
CA PHE A 39 1.57 -0.24 -5.90
C PHE A 39 1.76 1.14 -6.54
N GLY A 40 1.49 2.19 -5.77
CA GLY A 40 1.81 3.56 -6.10
C GLY A 40 3.00 4.01 -5.26
N PRO A 41 4.18 4.23 -5.85
CA PRO A 41 5.29 4.86 -5.14
C PRO A 41 4.97 6.32 -4.80
N GLU A 42 5.68 6.88 -3.83
CA GLU A 42 5.59 8.29 -3.41
C GLU A 42 5.77 9.27 -4.60
N ILE A 43 4.68 9.84 -5.11
CA ILE A 43 4.73 10.83 -6.20
C ILE A 43 4.75 12.27 -5.67
N ILE A 44 5.03 13.25 -6.53
CA ILE A 44 5.18 14.68 -6.18
C ILE A 44 3.95 15.27 -5.44
N TYR A 45 2.77 14.68 -5.62
CA TYR A 45 1.51 15.15 -5.00
C TYR A 45 1.03 14.28 -3.83
N THR A 46 1.68 13.16 -3.59
CA THR A 46 1.34 12.21 -2.53
C THR A 46 2.64 11.81 -1.85
N ASP A 47 2.93 12.44 -0.70
CA ASP A 47 4.15 12.22 0.13
C ASP A 47 4.15 10.86 0.85
N HIS A 48 3.53 9.84 0.26
CA HIS A 48 3.44 8.50 0.79
C HIS A 48 3.30 7.47 -0.32
N SER A 49 3.82 6.28 -0.08
CA SER A 49 3.57 5.12 -0.94
C SER A 49 2.26 4.45 -0.54
N GLU A 50 1.55 3.86 -1.50
CA GLU A 50 0.32 3.14 -1.20
C GLU A 50 0.14 1.86 -2.02
N PHE A 51 -0.50 0.87 -1.40
CA PHE A 51 -1.13 -0.25 -2.08
C PHE A 51 -2.60 0.04 -2.28
N ILE A 52 -3.05 -0.16 -3.51
CA ILE A 52 -4.45 -0.12 -3.88
C ILE A 52 -4.90 -1.53 -4.20
N ILE A 53 -5.89 -2.00 -3.45
CA ILE A 53 -6.40 -3.36 -3.52
C ILE A 53 -7.85 -3.30 -4.00
N TYR A 54 -8.11 -3.96 -5.12
CA TYR A 54 -9.43 -4.13 -5.69
C TYR A 54 -9.96 -5.52 -5.36
N LEU A 55 -11.21 -5.57 -4.93
CA LEU A 55 -11.87 -6.79 -4.48
C LEU A 55 -13.06 -7.15 -5.36
N ASN A 56 -13.33 -8.45 -5.52
CA ASN A 56 -14.58 -8.92 -6.14
C ASN A 56 -15.77 -8.82 -5.18
N GLN A 57 -15.53 -8.84 -3.86
CA GLN A 57 -16.50 -8.70 -2.79
C GLN A 57 -16.02 -7.71 -1.72
N PRO A 58 -16.92 -6.95 -1.07
CA PRO A 58 -16.54 -6.02 -0.02
C PRO A 58 -15.89 -6.74 1.17
N PRO A 59 -15.02 -6.06 1.94
CA PRO A 59 -14.43 -6.64 3.14
C PRO A 59 -15.50 -6.83 4.23
N GLU A 60 -15.26 -7.78 5.12
CA GLU A 60 -16.06 -7.94 6.34
C GLU A 60 -15.61 -6.91 7.37
N ILE A 61 -16.50 -5.97 7.69
CA ILE A 61 -16.18 -4.85 8.59
C ILE A 61 -16.89 -5.06 9.93
N LEU A 62 -16.09 -5.16 11.00
CA LEU A 62 -16.55 -5.34 12.37
C LEU A 62 -16.08 -4.18 13.26
N LEU A 63 -16.88 -3.84 14.26
CA LEU A 63 -16.47 -2.95 15.34
C LEU A 63 -15.69 -3.72 16.40
N THR A 64 -14.67 -3.09 16.96
CA THR A 64 -13.90 -3.61 18.07
C THR A 64 -14.75 -3.58 19.34
N GLN A 65 -14.53 -4.56 20.22
CA GLN A 65 -15.19 -4.61 21.51
C GLN A 65 -14.85 -3.35 22.32
N GLY A 66 -15.87 -2.70 22.88
CA GLY A 66 -15.68 -1.45 23.62
C GLY A 66 -15.55 -0.19 22.75
N ALA A 67 -15.81 -0.29 21.44
CA ALA A 67 -15.75 0.86 20.52
C ALA A 67 -16.48 2.10 21.07
N TRP A 68 -15.88 3.27 20.82
CA TRP A 68 -16.42 4.54 21.27
C TRP A 68 -17.79 4.83 20.64
N TRP A 69 -18.66 5.56 21.35
CA TRP A 69 -20.06 5.68 20.98
C TRP A 69 -20.28 6.40 19.64
N LEU A 70 -19.46 7.40 19.29
CA LEU A 70 -19.54 8.02 17.96
C LEU A 70 -19.08 7.04 16.87
N ASN A 71 -18.06 6.23 17.11
CA ASN A 71 -17.60 5.21 16.16
C ASN A 71 -18.70 4.16 15.90
N LYS A 72 -19.48 3.81 16.93
CA LYS A 72 -20.68 2.97 16.75
C LYS A 72 -21.69 3.64 15.82
N ILE A 73 -22.02 4.91 16.05
CA ILE A 73 -23.01 5.65 15.23
C ILE A 73 -22.54 5.77 13.77
N THR A 74 -21.29 6.18 13.55
CA THR A 74 -20.74 6.33 12.19
C THR A 74 -20.66 5.00 11.46
N PHE A 75 -20.34 3.90 12.16
CA PHE A 75 -20.31 2.56 11.59
C PHE A 75 -21.67 2.09 11.04
N TRP A 76 -22.77 2.43 11.72
CA TRP A 76 -24.12 2.10 11.25
C TRP A 76 -24.52 2.90 10.00
N MET A 77 -24.02 4.14 9.87
CA MET A 77 -24.31 4.99 8.71
C MET A 77 -23.39 4.72 7.51
N LYS A 78 -22.30 4.00 7.71
CA LYS A 78 -21.27 3.78 6.69
C LYS A 78 -21.72 2.75 5.66
N SER A 79 -21.55 3.06 4.38
CA SER A 79 -21.69 2.08 3.31
C SER A 79 -20.55 1.05 3.37
N LYS A 80 -20.93 -0.24 3.46
CA LYS A 80 -20.01 -1.39 3.50
C LYS A 80 -19.89 -2.09 2.15
N THR A 81 -20.26 -1.43 1.06
CA THR A 81 -20.21 -2.01 -0.29
C THR A 81 -18.92 -1.70 -1.04
N LYS A 82 -18.02 -0.93 -0.44
CA LYS A 82 -16.76 -0.52 -1.07
C LYS A 82 -15.86 -1.73 -1.28
N LYS A 83 -15.41 -1.90 -2.53
CA LYS A 83 -14.51 -2.97 -2.95
C LYS A 83 -13.09 -2.49 -3.28
N LYS A 84 -12.75 -1.26 -2.88
CA LYS A 84 -11.43 -0.65 -3.06
C LYS A 84 -10.86 -0.33 -1.69
N ILE A 85 -9.65 -0.81 -1.41
CA ILE A 85 -8.92 -0.58 -0.17
C ILE A 85 -7.60 0.10 -0.50
N ARG A 86 -7.20 1.04 0.36
CA ARG A 86 -5.91 1.72 0.29
C ARG A 86 -5.13 1.48 1.58
N ILE A 87 -3.90 1.00 1.44
CA ILE A 87 -2.94 0.84 2.53
C ILE A 87 -1.80 1.80 2.22
N SER A 88 -1.64 2.86 2.99
CA SER A 88 -0.53 3.81 2.85
C SER A 88 0.53 3.54 3.93
N ASP A 89 1.79 3.75 3.59
CA ASP A 89 2.95 3.63 4.51
C ASP A 89 2.92 4.62 5.66
N GLU A 90 2.48 5.86 5.42
CA GLU A 90 2.31 6.92 6.42
C GLU A 90 1.32 6.50 7.54
N TRP A 91 0.29 5.74 7.17
CA TRP A 91 -0.83 5.41 8.06
C TRP A 91 -0.91 3.93 8.47
N ASN A 92 0.04 3.09 8.03
CA ASN A 92 0.13 1.69 8.43
C ASN A 92 1.54 1.31 8.89
N ARG A 93 1.63 0.88 10.15
CA ARG A 93 2.90 0.41 10.73
C ARG A 93 3.42 -0.85 10.03
N ASP A 94 2.53 -1.73 9.59
CA ASP A 94 2.88 -3.03 9.01
C ASP A 94 2.91 -3.00 7.46
N PHE A 95 3.00 -1.80 6.85
CA PHE A 95 3.00 -1.63 5.39
C PHE A 95 4.06 -2.48 4.68
N SER A 96 5.30 -2.48 5.19
CA SER A 96 6.41 -3.20 4.56
C SER A 96 6.26 -4.73 4.56
N LYS A 97 5.44 -5.27 5.47
CA LYS A 97 5.17 -6.72 5.55
C LYS A 97 4.14 -7.19 4.53
N PHE A 98 3.32 -6.29 4.00
CA PHE A 98 2.19 -6.64 3.15
C PHE A 98 2.62 -7.45 1.92
N MET A 99 3.70 -7.03 1.24
CA MET A 99 4.21 -7.71 0.05
C MET A 99 4.69 -9.13 0.33
N SER A 100 5.48 -9.33 1.39
CA SER A 100 5.98 -10.65 1.75
C SER A 100 4.84 -11.62 2.08
N GLU A 101 3.80 -11.13 2.75
CA GLU A 101 2.63 -11.94 3.10
C GLU A 101 1.75 -12.22 1.88
N ALA A 102 1.53 -11.23 1.01
CA ALA A 102 0.77 -11.43 -0.23
C ALA A 102 1.36 -12.55 -1.09
N LYS A 103 2.69 -12.64 -1.19
CA LYS A 103 3.40 -13.70 -1.92
C LYS A 103 3.19 -15.10 -1.34
N LEU A 104 2.85 -15.23 -0.06
CA LEU A 104 2.60 -16.54 0.55
C LEU A 104 1.24 -17.12 0.17
N TYR A 105 0.28 -16.26 -0.19
CA TYR A 105 -1.13 -16.65 -0.34
C TYR A 105 -1.73 -16.34 -1.71
N LEU A 106 -1.05 -15.54 -2.54
CA LEU A 106 -1.46 -15.24 -3.91
C LEU A 106 -0.40 -15.77 -4.89
N GLU A 107 -0.87 -16.35 -5.98
CA GLU A 107 -0.01 -16.76 -7.10
C GLU A 107 0.40 -15.55 -7.95
N ASP A 108 1.54 -15.64 -8.63
CA ASP A 108 2.03 -14.62 -9.60
C ASP A 108 2.14 -13.19 -9.04
N VAL A 109 2.49 -13.04 -7.77
CA VAL A 109 2.78 -11.73 -7.17
C VAL A 109 4.12 -11.20 -7.66
N HIS A 110 4.10 -10.07 -8.35
CA HIS A 110 5.28 -9.39 -8.85
C HIS A 110 5.98 -8.56 -7.77
N ASP A 111 7.30 -8.58 -7.79
CA ASP A 111 8.13 -7.73 -6.94
C ASP A 111 8.02 -6.25 -7.32
N VAL A 112 7.90 -5.42 -6.29
CA VAL A 112 8.00 -3.97 -6.40
C VAL A 112 8.95 -3.46 -5.33
N ASP A 113 9.79 -2.50 -5.69
CA ASP A 113 10.66 -1.82 -4.72
C ASP A 113 9.83 -0.78 -3.95
N ILE A 114 9.43 -1.15 -2.73
CA ILE A 114 8.67 -0.29 -1.83
C ILE A 114 9.53 0.81 -1.18
N THR A 115 10.86 0.74 -1.34
CA THR A 115 11.81 1.74 -0.85
C THR A 115 12.28 2.69 -1.95
N GLU A 116 11.81 2.49 -3.17
CA GLU A 116 12.16 3.30 -4.31
C GLU A 116 11.61 4.71 -4.16
N ASP A 117 12.51 5.65 -3.87
CA ASP A 117 12.23 7.06 -3.94
C ASP A 117 12.27 7.50 -5.40
N ILE A 118 11.10 7.52 -6.04
CA ILE A 118 10.94 7.91 -7.45
C ILE A 118 11.17 9.42 -7.70
N ARG A 119 11.40 10.21 -6.64
CA ARG A 119 11.87 11.60 -6.75
C ARG A 119 13.37 11.66 -6.97
N ARG A 120 14.10 10.59 -6.63
CA ARG A 120 15.49 10.45 -7.05
C ARG A 120 15.49 10.44 -8.57
N GLY A 121 16.19 11.40 -9.13
CA GLY A 121 16.38 11.47 -10.56
C GLY A 121 17.22 10.31 -11.08
N VAL A 122 17.76 10.45 -12.28
CA VAL A 122 18.72 9.48 -12.82
C VAL A 122 20.07 9.72 -12.14
N LEU A 123 20.68 8.67 -11.59
CA LEU A 123 22.03 8.73 -11.04
C LEU A 123 23.02 9.04 -12.17
N VAL A 124 23.65 10.21 -12.10
CA VAL A 124 24.65 10.65 -13.08
C VAL A 124 26.02 10.12 -12.72
N SER A 125 26.37 10.20 -11.43
CA SER A 125 27.67 9.71 -10.95
C SER A 125 27.63 9.34 -9.46
N ARG A 126 28.47 8.38 -9.10
CA ARG A 126 28.71 7.95 -7.73
C ARG A 126 30.20 7.93 -7.46
N THR A 127 30.63 8.65 -6.43
CA THR A 127 32.02 8.66 -5.96
C THR A 127 32.07 8.02 -4.58
N VAL A 128 32.89 6.98 -4.43
CA VAL A 128 33.14 6.32 -3.14
C VAL A 128 34.54 6.68 -2.70
N VAL A 129 34.65 7.45 -1.62
CA VAL A 129 35.92 7.78 -0.97
C VAL A 129 36.04 6.92 0.28
N LYS A 130 37.06 6.07 0.34
CA LYS A 130 37.39 5.30 1.53
C LYS A 130 38.59 5.94 2.21
N ASP A 131 38.39 6.46 3.41
CA ASP A 131 39.46 6.81 4.35
C ASP A 131 39.59 5.70 5.39
N ASP A 132 40.72 5.67 6.09
CA ASP A 132 41.11 4.63 7.06
C ASP A 132 40.08 4.32 8.15
N ASN A 133 39.07 5.19 8.35
CA ASN A 133 38.00 4.96 9.32
C ASN A 133 36.58 5.35 8.84
N ARG A 134 36.40 5.68 7.55
CA ARG A 134 35.08 6.08 7.02
C ARG A 134 34.96 5.83 5.52
N THR A 135 33.81 5.29 5.11
CA THR A 135 33.39 5.30 3.70
C THR A 135 32.45 6.47 3.48
N THR A 136 32.82 7.40 2.61
CA THR A 136 31.97 8.51 2.16
C THR A 136 31.46 8.20 0.76
N ILE A 137 30.15 8.22 0.58
CA ILE A 137 29.49 8.02 -0.71
C ILE A 137 28.90 9.37 -1.12
N GLN A 138 29.32 9.89 -2.26
CA GLN A 138 28.75 11.07 -2.90
C GLN A 138 28.02 10.64 -4.17
N GLU A 139 26.76 11.06 -4.31
CA GLU A 139 25.92 10.71 -5.46
C GLU A 139 25.39 12.00 -6.10
N HIS A 140 25.54 12.12 -7.42
CA HIS A 140 25.03 13.23 -8.21
C HIS A 140 23.87 12.73 -9.06
N TRP A 141 22.72 13.40 -8.95
CA TRP A 141 21.45 13.01 -9.55
C TRP A 141 20.93 14.11 -10.48
N THR A 142 20.34 13.76 -11.63
CA THR A 142 19.62 14.69 -12.52
C THR A 142 18.13 14.39 -12.49
N PRO A 143 17.25 15.40 -12.30
CA PRO A 143 15.81 15.18 -12.21
C PRO A 143 15.26 14.49 -13.46
N GLU A 144 14.47 13.45 -13.26
CA GLU A 144 13.75 12.76 -14.33
C GLU A 144 12.42 13.48 -14.59
N ARG A 145 12.22 14.02 -15.78
CA ARG A 145 10.95 14.66 -16.18
C ARG A 145 10.02 13.64 -16.82
N THR A 146 9.34 12.82 -16.01
CA THR A 146 8.32 11.89 -16.52
C THR A 146 6.92 12.35 -16.13
N THR A 147 6.02 12.41 -17.10
CA THR A 147 4.56 12.58 -16.88
C THR A 147 3.84 11.24 -16.69
N ASP A 148 4.57 10.13 -16.68
CA ASP A 148 4.00 8.80 -16.76
C ASP A 148 3.44 8.32 -15.42
N PHE A 149 2.34 7.55 -15.50
CA PHE A 149 1.74 6.85 -14.38
C PHE A 149 2.75 5.83 -13.83
N LYS A 150 3.45 6.16 -12.72
CA LYS A 150 4.42 5.27 -12.06
C LYS A 150 3.78 4.18 -11.19
N TRP A 151 2.52 3.83 -11.46
CA TRP A 151 1.84 2.74 -10.77
C TRP A 151 2.36 1.40 -11.28
N LYS A 152 2.69 0.51 -10.35
CA LYS A 152 3.26 -0.81 -10.65
C LYS A 152 2.23 -1.89 -10.35
N MET A 153 2.08 -2.84 -11.26
CA MET A 153 1.23 -4.01 -11.02
C MET A 153 1.92 -4.93 -10.02
N VAL A 154 1.27 -5.23 -8.91
CA VAL A 154 1.73 -6.23 -7.93
C VAL A 154 1.05 -7.57 -8.18
N TYR A 155 -0.25 -7.57 -8.44
CA TYR A 155 -1.03 -8.77 -8.68
C TYR A 155 -2.27 -8.42 -9.51
N ASP A 156 -2.62 -9.24 -10.49
CA ASP A 156 -3.94 -9.20 -11.12
C ASP A 156 -4.41 -10.60 -11.49
N ARG A 157 -5.58 -10.97 -10.97
CA ARG A 157 -6.19 -12.27 -11.21
C ARG A 157 -6.53 -12.55 -12.68
N TYR A 158 -6.76 -11.51 -13.47
CA TYR A 158 -7.22 -11.62 -14.86
C TYR A 158 -6.15 -11.18 -15.85
N ASN A 159 -4.89 -11.07 -15.42
CA ASN A 159 -3.76 -10.67 -16.22
C ASN A 159 -3.95 -9.33 -16.98
N ARG A 160 -4.65 -8.38 -16.34
CA ARG A 160 -4.87 -7.02 -16.85
C ARG A 160 -3.65 -6.14 -16.58
N THR A 161 -3.50 -5.08 -17.37
CA THR A 161 -2.45 -4.07 -17.14
C THR A 161 -2.93 -2.97 -16.20
N VAL A 162 -1.99 -2.20 -15.64
CA VAL A 162 -2.30 -0.99 -14.84
C VAL A 162 -3.16 0.00 -15.64
N ALA A 163 -2.91 0.14 -16.95
CA ALA A 163 -3.66 1.02 -17.82
C ALA A 163 -5.12 0.59 -17.96
N ASP A 164 -5.38 -0.73 -18.03
CA ASP A 164 -6.75 -1.26 -18.09
C ASP A 164 -7.53 -0.93 -16.81
N ILE A 165 -6.88 -1.09 -15.65
CA ILE A 165 -7.47 -0.74 -14.35
C ILE A 165 -7.72 0.77 -14.26
N TYR A 166 -6.77 1.58 -14.71
CA TYR A 166 -6.90 3.04 -14.74
C TYR A 166 -8.09 3.48 -15.59
N ASN A 167 -8.23 2.92 -16.79
CA ASN A 167 -9.31 3.24 -17.71
C ASN A 167 -10.68 2.83 -17.16
N ARG A 168 -10.76 1.70 -16.43
CA ARG A 168 -11.99 1.22 -15.78
C ARG A 168 -12.45 2.17 -14.67
N ASP A 169 -11.53 2.56 -13.78
CA ASP A 169 -11.90 3.21 -12.53
C ASP A 169 -11.69 4.73 -12.53
N LYS A 170 -10.98 5.27 -13.52
CA LYS A 170 -10.64 6.69 -13.70
C LYS A 170 -10.11 7.38 -12.44
N GLY A 171 -9.48 6.60 -11.56
CA GLY A 171 -9.08 7.02 -10.24
C GLY A 171 -8.38 5.87 -9.54
N ILE A 172 -7.16 5.57 -10.00
CA ILE A 172 -6.19 4.84 -9.18
C ILE A 172 -5.75 5.80 -8.09
#